data_AF-A0A9X7DZY9-F1
#
_entry.id   AF-A0A9X7DZY9-F1
#
_cell.length_a   1.000
_cell.length_b   1.000
_cell.length_c   1.000
_cell.angle_alpha   90.00
_cell.angle_beta   90.00
_cell.angle_gamma   90.00
#
_symmetry.space_group_name_H-M   'P 1'
#
loop_
_entity.id
_entity.type
_entity.pdbx_description
1 polymer ?
#
loop_
_entity_poly.entity_id
_entity_poly.type
_entity_poly.pdbx_seq_one_letter_code
_entity_poly.pdbx_strand_id
1 'polypeptide(L)' 'MTNLTTLLKNEWKEKEILIIYYKDGYLFSSYMTVVNINPQNSAFICSDAFSNKMTLQFSNITDVK' A
#
# COMPACT_ATOMS: atom_id res chain seq x y z
N MET A 1 26.66 -1.32 6.16
CA MET A 1 25.38 -2.06 6.07
C MET A 1 24.25 -1.16 5.53
N THR A 2 24.58 -0.22 4.63
CA THR A 2 23.71 0.89 4.19
C THR A 2 23.24 0.75 2.73
N ASN A 3 23.74 -0.24 1.99
CA ASN A 3 23.55 -0.27 0.54
C ASN A 3 22.20 -0.87 0.11
N LEU A 4 21.68 -1.87 0.83
CA LEU A 4 20.41 -2.54 0.43
C LEU A 4 19.17 -1.70 0.71
N THR A 5 19.10 -1.07 1.89
CA THR A 5 17.99 -0.22 2.33
C THR A 5 17.89 1.08 1.53
N THR A 6 19.01 1.61 1.06
CA THR A 6 19.05 2.81 0.21
C THR A 6 18.66 2.49 -1.24
N LEU A 7 19.01 1.30 -1.75
CA LEU A 7 18.60 0.84 -3.08
C LEU A 7 17.08 0.61 -3.16
N LEU A 8 16.51 -0.06 -2.15
CA LEU A 8 15.06 -0.27 -2.03
C LEU A 8 14.26 1.05 -1.99
N LYS A 9 14.81 2.09 -1.36
CA LYS A 9 14.22 3.44 -1.34
C LYS A 9 14.27 4.14 -2.71
N ASN A 10 15.34 3.97 -3.47
CA ASN A 10 15.48 4.60 -4.78
C ASN A 10 14.64 3.93 -5.88
N GLU A 11 14.30 2.65 -5.73
CA GLU A 11 13.42 1.89 -6.64
C GLU A 11 11.92 2.11 -6.36
N TRP A 12 11.57 2.71 -5.22
CA TRP A 12 10.19 3.10 -4.93
C TRP A 12 9.82 4.37 -5.69
N LYS A 13 9.50 4.20 -6.98
CA LYS A 13 8.50 5.07 -7.60
C LYS A 13 7.19 4.90 -6.83
N GLU A 14 6.47 5.99 -6.61
CA GLU A 14 5.06 5.94 -6.20
C GLU A 14 4.34 4.91 -7.09
N LYS A 15 3.95 3.78 -6.49
CA LYS A 15 3.25 2.71 -7.21
C LYS A 15 1.78 2.85 -6.87
N GLU A 16 0.98 3.08 -7.91
CA GLU A 16 -0.46 2.94 -7.81
C GLU A 16 -0.81 1.47 -7.58
N ILE A 17 -1.70 1.23 -6.63
CA ILE A 17 -2.32 -0.05 -6.34
C ILE A 17 -3.82 0.08 -6.52
N LEU A 18 -4.43 -0.94 -7.10
CA LEU A 18 -5.88 -1.09 -7.12
C LEU A 18 -6.28 -1.89 -5.88
N ILE A 19 -7.05 -1.28 -4.99
CA ILE A 19 -7.62 -1.96 -3.84
C ILE A 19 -9.07 -2.26 -4.15
N ILE A 20 -9.46 -3.54 -3.99
CA ILE A 20 -10.85 -3.98 -4.07
C ILE A 20 -11.24 -4.47 -2.68
N TYR A 21 -12.30 -3.90 -2.11
CA TYR A 21 -12.73 -4.23 -0.75
C TYR A 21 -14.25 -4.30 -0.63
N TYR A 22 -14.72 -5.16 0.27
CA TYR A 22 -16.14 -5.30 0.57
C TYR A 22 -16.53 -4.45 1.77
N LYS A 23 -17.58 -3.64 1.64
CA LYS A 23 -18.09 -2.81 2.72
C LYS A 23 -19.60 -2.63 2.56
N ASP A 24 -20.34 -2.79 3.66
CA ASP A 24 -21.79 -2.52 3.75
C ASP A 24 -22.65 -3.23 2.68
N GLY A 25 -22.27 -4.43 2.24
CA GLY A 25 -23.00 -5.16 1.20
C GLY A 25 -22.45 -4.99 -0.22
N TYR A 26 -21.52 -4.05 -0.42
CA TYR A 26 -21.06 -3.63 -1.74
C TYR A 26 -19.56 -3.87 -1.93
N LEU A 27 -19.17 -4.12 -3.18
CA LEU A 27 -17.77 -4.21 -3.59
C LEU A 27 -17.33 -2.85 -4.12
N PHE A 28 -16.27 -2.31 -3.52
CA PHE A 28 -15.65 -1.06 -3.93
C PHE A 28 -14.28 -1.31 -4.52
N SER A 29 -13.89 -0.47 -5.47
CA SER A 29 -12.56 -0.43 -6.05
C SER A 29 -11.99 0.98 -5.97
N SER A 30 -10.76 1.14 -5.52
CA SER A 30 -10.10 2.43 -5.41
C SER A 30 -8.64 2.32 -5.81
N TYR A 31 -8.19 3.25 -6.66
CA TYR A 31 -6.77 3.45 -6.92
C TYR A 31 -6.18 4.29 -5.80
N MET A 32 -5.09 3.79 -5.22
CA MET A 32 -4.32 4.48 -4.18
C MET A 32 -2.84 4.40 -4.49
N THR A 33 -2.08 5.38 -4.00
CA THR A 33 -0.62 5.40 -4.12
C THR A 33 0.01 4.84 -2.86
N VAL A 34 0.90 3.85 -2.96
CA VAL A 34 1.73 3.44 -1.83
C VAL A 34 2.79 4.53 -1.58
N VAL A 35 2.67 5.21 -0.45
CA VAL A 35 3.59 6.30 -0.06
C VAL A 35 4.62 5.85 0.96
N ASN A 36 4.37 4.74 1.66
CA ASN A 36 5.36 4.12 2.55
C ASN A 36 5.08 2.62 2.78
N ILE A 37 6.09 1.85 3.18
CA ILE A 37 5.96 0.49 3.70
C ILE A 37 6.58 0.46 5.08
N ASN A 38 5.87 -0.12 6.04
CA ASN A 38 6.36 -0.41 7.37
C ASN A 38 6.60 -1.92 7.51
N PRO A 39 7.86 -2.39 7.34
CA PRO A 39 8.18 -3.82 7.44
C PRO A 39 7.97 -4.37 8.85
N GLN A 40 8.19 -3.56 9.89
CA GLN A 40 8.05 -4.00 11.28
C GLN A 40 6.60 -4.38 11.60
N ASN A 41 5.64 -3.63 11.05
CA ASN A 41 4.22 -3.91 11.23
C ASN A 41 3.62 -4.72 10.08
N SER A 42 4.43 -5.12 9.07
CA SER A 42 3.94 -5.78 7.86
C SER A 42 2.74 -5.05 7.23
N ALA A 43 2.94 -3.76 6.98
CA ALA A 43 1.89 -2.84 6.52
C ALA A 43 2.34 -1.95 5.36
N PHE A 44 1.41 -1.62 4.47
CA PHE A 44 1.51 -0.52 3.52
C PHE A 44 0.82 0.72 4.08
N ILE A 45 1.40 1.90 3.82
CA ILE A 45 0.73 3.18 4.00
C ILE A 45 0.42 3.71 2.61
N CYS A 46 -0.85 3.88 2.34
CA CYS A 46 -1.39 4.29 1.06
C CYS A 46 -2.06 5.65 1.18
N SER A 47 -2.10 6.40 0.09
CA SER A 47 -2.82 7.66 -0.03
C SER A 47 -3.83 7.58 -1.17
N ASP A 48 -5.04 8.08 -0.95
CA ASP A 48 -6.00 8.30 -2.04
C ASP A 48 -5.71 9.61 -2.79
N ALA A 49 -6.50 9.90 -3.83
CA ALA A 49 -6.41 11.12 -4.63
C ALA A 49 -6.69 12.41 -3.84
N PHE A 50 -7.32 12.31 -2.66
CA PHE A 50 -7.60 13.43 -1.76
C PHE A 50 -6.54 13.55 -0.65
N SER A 51 -5.42 12.83 -0.77
CA SER A 51 -4.35 12.78 0.23
C SER A 51 -4.75 12.15 1.58
N ASN A 52 -5.90 11.46 1.65
CA ASN A 52 -6.26 10.70 2.84
C ASN A 52 -5.39 9.46 2.92
N LYS A 53 -4.81 9.22 4.10
CA LYS A 53 -3.92 8.09 4.33
C LYS A 53 -4.68 6.91 4.94
N MET A 54 -4.37 5.72 4.44
CA MET A 54 -4.85 4.45 4.94
C MET A 54 -3.67 3.53 5.24
N THR A 55 -3.77 2.74 6.32
CA THR A 55 -2.82 1.67 6.60
C THR A 55 -3.46 0.33 6.23
N LEU A 56 -2.81 -0.42 5.33
CA LEU A 56 -3.23 -1.75 4.92
C LEU A 56 -2.25 -2.78 5.47
N GLN A 57 -2.73 -3.64 6.36
CA GLN A 57 -1.94 -4.75 6.87
C GLN A 57 -1.84 -5.86 5.83
N PHE A 58 -0.71 -6.56 5.76
CA PHE A 58 -0.53 -7.67 4.82
C PHE A 58 -1.53 -8.80 5.07
N SER A 59 -1.97 -8.99 6.31
CA SER A 59 -3.02 -9.94 6.68
C SER A 59 -4.37 -9.66 6.00
N ASN A 60 -4.59 -8.44 5.52
CA ASN A 60 -5.83 -8.06 4.83
C ASN A 60 -5.76 -8.36 3.33
N ILE A 61 -4.59 -8.75 2.81
CA ILE A 61 -4.38 -9.01 1.40
C ILE A 61 -4.63 -10.50 1.18
N THR A 62 -5.70 -10.81 0.44
CA THR A 62 -6.09 -12.19 0.13
C THR A 62 -5.43 -12.73 -1.12
N ASP A 63 -4.97 -11.86 -2.02
CA ASP A 63 -4.32 -12.23 -3.28
C ASP A 63 -3.36 -11.13 -3.76
N VAL A 64 -2.27 -11.52 -4.42
CA VAL A 64 -1.26 -10.62 -5.02
C VAL A 64 -0.87 -11.17 -6.38
N LYS A 65 -0.94 -10.33 -7.41
CA LYS A 65 -0.63 -10.68 -8.80
C LYS A 65 0.53 -9.88 -9.36
#